data_AF-A0A2N8MSE2-F1
#
_entry.id   AF-A0A2N8MSE2-F1
#
_cell.length_a   1.000
_cell.length_b   1.000
_cell.length_c   1.000
_cell.angle_alpha   90.00
_cell.angle_beta   90.00
_cell.angle_gamma   90.00
#
_symmetry.space_group_name_H-M   'P 1'
#
loop_
_entity.id
_entity.type
_entity.pdbx_description
1 polymer ?
#
loop_
_entity_poly.entity_id
_entity_poly.type
_entity_poly.pdbx_seq_one_letter_code
_entity_poly.pdbx_strand_id
1 'polypeptide(L)'
;MVVTDGRFSAIRSASDARPVTDGTPVLDGRGGYLVPGLWESHTHLGGFAMFKPENERAKYVSRLLADFLEVGVTTVVDLGGPLEMELAARDYRNKATDSAARLFFAGRCSPV
;
A
#
# COMPACT_ATOMS: atom_id res chain seq x y z
N MET A 1 -19.73 -7.16 -1.84
CA MET A 1 -18.53 -7.46 -2.65
C MET A 1 -17.92 -8.76 -2.12
N VAL A 2 -17.43 -9.64 -2.99
CA VAL A 2 -16.73 -10.87 -2.61
C VAL A 2 -15.29 -10.78 -3.08
N VAL A 3 -14.36 -11.16 -2.20
CA VAL A 3 -12.92 -11.21 -2.48
C VAL A 3 -12.46 -12.67 -2.40
N THR A 4 -11.75 -13.13 -3.41
CA THR A 4 -11.16 -14.48 -3.48
C THR A 4 -9.72 -14.32 -3.96
N ASP A 5 -8.76 -14.93 -3.25
CA ASP A 5 -7.32 -14.86 -3.57
C ASP A 5 -6.80 -13.43 -3.82
N GLY A 6 -7.25 -12.49 -3.00
CA GLY A 6 -6.84 -11.08 -3.07
C GLY A 6 -7.42 -10.29 -4.25
N ARG A 7 -8.41 -10.84 -4.97
CA ARG A 7 -9.09 -10.18 -6.10
C ARG A 7 -10.59 -10.11 -5.89
N PHE A 8 -11.24 -9.09 -6.46
CA PHE A 8 -12.69 -9.01 -6.49
C PHE A 8 -13.24 -10.11 -7.42
N SER A 9 -14.00 -11.03 -6.86
CA SER A 9 -14.62 -12.14 -7.61
C SER A 9 -16.10 -11.88 -7.93
N ALA A 10 -16.77 -11.01 -7.16
CA ALA A 10 -18.12 -10.56 -7.45
C ALA A 10 -18.44 -9.19 -6.82
N ILE A 11 -19.24 -8.40 -7.54
CA ILE A 11 -19.90 -7.19 -7.04
C ILE A 11 -21.40 -7.38 -7.27
N ARG A 12 -22.20 -7.23 -6.21
CA ARG A 12 -23.65 -7.51 -6.21
C ARG A 12 -24.36 -6.47 -5.34
N SER A 13 -25.63 -6.24 -5.64
CA SER A 13 -26.54 -5.56 -4.72
C SER A 13 -26.69 -6.40 -3.43
N ALA A 14 -27.16 -5.77 -2.35
CA ALA A 14 -27.43 -6.48 -1.10
C ALA A 14 -28.57 -7.51 -1.26
N SER A 15 -29.58 -7.22 -2.10
CA SER A 15 -30.70 -8.13 -2.36
C SER A 15 -30.29 -9.37 -3.17
N ASP A 16 -29.25 -9.26 -3.99
CA ASP A 16 -28.73 -10.37 -4.80
C ASP A 16 -27.53 -11.08 -4.14
N ALA A 17 -27.24 -10.76 -2.87
CA ALA A 17 -26.13 -11.35 -2.15
C ALA A 17 -26.43 -12.83 -1.89
N ARG A 18 -25.48 -13.69 -2.26
CA ARG A 18 -25.60 -15.14 -1.99
C ARG A 18 -25.13 -15.45 -0.57
N PRO A 19 -25.72 -16.46 0.08
CA PRO A 19 -25.21 -16.96 1.36
C PRO A 19 -23.73 -17.28 1.23
N VAL A 20 -22.98 -16.80 2.21
CA VAL A 20 -21.54 -17.04 2.31
C VAL A 20 -21.33 -18.47 2.80
N THR A 21 -20.38 -19.20 2.21
CA THR A 21 -20.04 -20.56 2.64
C THR A 21 -19.40 -20.53 4.03
N ASP A 22 -19.65 -21.57 4.83
CA ASP A 22 -19.15 -21.68 6.21
C ASP A 22 -17.65 -21.35 6.31
N GLY A 23 -17.31 -20.48 7.27
CA GLY A 23 -15.94 -20.07 7.58
C GLY A 23 -15.40 -18.87 6.80
N THR A 24 -16.11 -18.33 5.81
CA THR A 24 -15.66 -17.11 5.12
C THR A 24 -15.97 -15.87 5.97
N PRO A 25 -14.99 -14.98 6.25
CA PRO A 25 -15.22 -13.76 7.00
C PRO A 25 -16.25 -12.84 6.33
N VAL A 26 -17.16 -12.29 7.12
CA VAL A 26 -18.19 -11.34 6.66
C VAL A 26 -18.00 -10.02 7.39
N LEU A 27 -17.96 -8.93 6.63
CA LEU A 27 -17.96 -7.57 7.14
C LEU A 27 -19.33 -6.93 6.88
N ASP A 28 -20.03 -6.51 7.92
CA ASP A 28 -21.29 -5.77 7.80
C ASP A 28 -21.01 -4.30 7.44
N GLY A 29 -21.39 -3.91 6.22
CA GLY A 29 -21.19 -2.56 5.70
C GLY A 29 -22.36 -1.60 5.94
N ARG A 30 -23.41 -1.99 6.65
CA ARG A 30 -24.59 -1.13 6.86
C ARG A 30 -24.22 0.16 7.58
N GLY A 31 -24.72 1.29 7.08
CA GLY A 31 -24.46 2.62 7.64
C GLY A 31 -23.09 3.21 7.29
N GLY A 32 -22.23 2.46 6.58
CA GLY A 32 -20.95 2.93 6.07
C GLY A 32 -20.92 3.06 4.55
N TYR A 33 -19.76 3.47 4.03
CA TYR A 33 -19.45 3.48 2.61
C TYR A 33 -18.31 2.52 2.32
N LEU A 34 -18.44 1.75 1.24
CA LEU A 34 -17.34 0.98 0.68
C LEU A 34 -16.59 1.87 -0.31
N VAL A 35 -15.33 2.17 0.00
CA VAL A 35 -14.41 2.92 -0.88
C VAL A 35 -13.26 2.02 -1.33
N PRO A 36 -12.64 2.27 -2.49
CA PRO A 36 -11.40 1.61 -2.85
C PRO A 36 -10.30 1.98 -1.85
N GLY A 37 -9.26 1.14 -1.74
CA GLY A 37 -8.05 1.53 -1.03
C GLY A 37 -7.47 2.80 -1.64
N LEU A 38 -7.11 3.77 -0.80
CA LEU A 38 -6.68 5.08 -1.26
C LEU A 38 -5.29 5.01 -1.89
N TRP A 39 -5.04 5.92 -2.82
CA TRP A 39 -3.74 6.07 -3.48
C TRP A 39 -3.14 7.42 -3.10
N GLU A 40 -1.91 7.40 -2.61
CA GLU A 40 -1.06 8.58 -2.61
C GLU A 40 -0.20 8.53 -3.88
N SER A 41 -0.45 9.46 -4.79
CA SER A 41 0.11 9.43 -6.14
C SER A 41 1.35 10.31 -6.30
N HIS A 42 1.71 11.11 -5.30
CA HIS A 42 2.85 12.01 -5.36
C HIS A 42 3.57 12.08 -4.02
N THR A 43 4.63 11.29 -3.87
CA THR A 43 5.55 11.38 -2.72
C THR A 43 7.00 11.55 -3.15
N HIS A 44 7.83 11.85 -2.14
CA HIS A 44 9.30 11.93 -2.23
C HIS A 44 9.94 11.23 -1.02
N LEU A 45 9.60 9.95 -0.81
CA LEU A 45 9.98 9.21 0.41
C LEU A 45 11.51 9.04 0.50
N GLY A 46 12.16 8.74 -0.64
CA GLY A 46 13.61 8.66 -0.72
C GLY A 46 14.30 9.97 -0.33
N GLY A 47 13.74 11.12 -0.70
CA GLY A 47 14.23 12.44 -0.31
C GLY A 47 14.21 12.64 1.22
N PHE A 48 13.11 12.31 1.89
CA PHE A 48 13.01 12.41 3.34
C PHE A 48 13.91 11.42 4.08
N ALA A 49 14.12 10.23 3.50
CA ALA A 49 15.00 9.22 4.09
C ALA A 49 16.48 9.65 4.10
N MET A 50 16.91 10.58 3.24
CA MET A 50 18.30 11.07 3.21
C MET A 50 18.74 11.72 4.53
N PHE A 51 17.81 12.24 5.31
CA PHE A 51 18.08 12.79 6.65
C PHE A 51 18.29 11.73 7.74
N LYS A 52 18.22 10.44 7.39
CA LYS A 52 18.48 9.31 8.30
C LYS A 52 19.87 8.71 8.05
N PRO A 53 20.47 8.05 9.06
CA PRO A 53 21.65 7.21 8.86
C PRO A 53 21.42 6.21 7.73
N GLU A 54 22.45 5.97 6.91
CA GLU A 54 22.34 5.16 5.68
C GLU A 54 21.73 3.78 5.91
N ASN A 55 22.17 3.10 6.98
CA ASN A 55 21.68 1.79 7.38
C ASN A 55 20.22 1.77 7.88
N GLU A 56 19.60 2.94 8.11
CA GLU A 56 18.22 3.07 8.59
C GLU A 56 17.24 3.51 7.51
N ARG A 57 17.72 4.01 6.36
CA ARG A 57 16.87 4.67 5.35
C ARG A 57 15.76 3.77 4.80
N ALA A 58 16.08 2.54 4.42
CA ALA A 58 15.10 1.57 3.90
C ALA A 58 14.04 1.20 4.96
N LYS A 59 14.47 1.00 6.21
CA LYS A 59 13.57 0.76 7.34
C LYS A 59 12.67 1.96 7.61
N TYR A 60 13.19 3.17 7.47
CA TYR A 60 12.42 4.39 7.64
C TYR A 60 11.31 4.52 6.58
N VAL A 61 11.62 4.31 5.30
CA VAL A 61 10.59 4.31 4.24
C VAL A 61 9.57 3.20 4.45
N SER A 62 10.02 2.02 4.88
CA SER A 62 9.10 0.94 5.25
C SER A 62 8.12 1.32 6.35
N ARG A 63 8.53 2.12 7.35
CA ARG A 63 7.63 2.61 8.39
C ARG A 63 6.62 3.61 7.83
N LEU A 64 7.06 4.55 7.00
CA LEU A 64 6.14 5.49 6.34
C LEU A 64 5.05 4.77 5.54
N LEU A 65 5.39 3.70 4.83
CA LEU A 65 4.40 2.88 4.11
C LEU A 65 3.41 2.16 5.04
N ALA A 66 3.83 1.80 6.26
CA ALA A 66 2.92 1.27 7.28
C ALA A 66 1.98 2.36 7.81
N ASP A 67 2.51 3.57 8.06
CA ASP A 67 1.73 4.73 8.50
C ASP A 67 0.67 5.12 7.44
N PHE A 68 1.01 5.07 6.15
CA PHE A 68 0.05 5.25 5.05
C PHE A 68 -1.08 4.21 5.09
N LEU A 69 -0.76 2.94 5.33
CA LEU A 69 -1.75 1.87 5.40
C LEU A 69 -2.71 2.05 6.59
N GLU A 70 -2.20 2.53 7.73
CA GLU A 70 -3.01 2.80 8.93
C GLU A 70 -4.13 3.80 8.66
N VAL A 71 -3.90 4.77 7.77
CA VAL A 71 -4.89 5.78 7.36
C VAL A 71 -5.66 5.43 6.08
N GLY A 72 -5.55 4.18 5.60
CA GLY A 72 -6.33 3.66 4.47
C GLY A 72 -5.70 3.87 3.08
N VAL A 73 -4.47 4.39 3.01
CA VAL A 73 -3.69 4.45 1.76
C VAL A 73 -3.02 3.10 1.52
N THR A 74 -3.51 2.36 0.53
CA THR A 74 -3.02 1.02 0.23
C THR A 74 -1.92 1.02 -0.83
N THR A 75 -1.75 2.12 -1.57
CA THR A 75 -0.74 2.28 -2.63
C THR A 75 -0.12 3.67 -2.57
N VAL A 76 1.20 3.73 -2.68
CA VAL A 76 2.01 4.96 -2.66
C VAL A 76 2.91 4.98 -3.89
N VAL A 77 3.00 6.13 -4.56
CA VAL A 77 3.91 6.37 -5.68
C VAL A 77 4.97 7.40 -5.26
N ASP A 78 6.24 7.00 -5.25
CA ASP A 78 7.39 7.88 -5.04
C ASP A 78 7.93 8.37 -6.39
N LEU A 79 7.79 9.67 -6.65
CA LEU A 79 8.10 10.25 -7.97
C LEU A 79 9.52 10.81 -8.06
N GLY A 80 10.31 10.75 -6.99
CA GLY A 80 11.67 11.27 -7.07
C GLY A 80 12.54 10.87 -5.88
N GLY A 81 13.59 10.11 -6.19
CA GLY A 81 14.60 9.71 -5.22
C GLY A 81 15.84 9.10 -5.88
N PRO A 82 16.90 8.85 -5.10
CA PRO A 82 18.00 8.01 -5.56
C PRO A 82 17.49 6.58 -5.78
N LEU A 83 17.67 6.03 -6.99
CA LEU A 83 17.18 4.69 -7.36
C LEU A 83 17.65 3.59 -6.38
N GLU A 84 18.90 3.66 -5.92
CA GLU A 84 19.44 2.68 -4.96
C GLU A 84 18.67 2.67 -3.63
N MET A 85 18.19 3.84 -3.20
CA MET A 85 17.39 3.97 -1.98
C MET A 85 16.03 3.28 -2.17
N GLU A 86 15.37 3.53 -3.30
CA GLU A 86 14.07 2.96 -3.63
C GLU A 86 14.13 1.43 -3.81
N LEU A 87 15.19 0.94 -4.46
CA LEU A 87 15.47 -0.49 -4.58
C LEU A 87 15.71 -1.11 -3.19
N ALA A 88 16.50 -0.46 -2.32
CA ALA A 88 16.70 -0.92 -0.96
C ALA A 88 15.40 -0.95 -0.15
N ALA A 89 14.51 0.04 -0.32
CA ALA A 89 13.20 0.06 0.32
C ALA A 89 12.31 -1.10 -0.17
N ARG A 90 12.27 -1.37 -1.47
CA ARG A 90 11.56 -2.53 -2.06
C ARG A 90 12.09 -3.84 -1.50
N ASP A 91 13.41 -4.02 -1.50
CA ASP A 91 14.05 -5.25 -1.06
C ASP A 91 13.88 -5.48 0.45
N TYR A 92 13.85 -4.40 1.25
CA TYR A 92 13.46 -4.45 2.65
C TYR A 92 12.02 -4.95 2.81
N ARG A 93 11.06 -4.37 2.06
CA ARG A 93 9.65 -4.77 2.12
C ARG A 93 9.41 -6.21 1.66
N ASN A 94 10.19 -6.73 0.71
CA ASN A 94 10.11 -8.14 0.29
C ASN A 94 10.47 -9.14 1.40
N LYS A 95 11.19 -8.70 2.44
CA LYS A 95 11.60 -9.52 3.59
C LYS A 95 10.78 -9.24 4.85
N ALA A 96 10.01 -8.15 4.86
CA ALA A 96 9.24 -7.72 6.01
C ALA A 96 8.01 -8.62 6.22
N THR A 97 7.66 -8.88 7.48
CA THR A 97 6.54 -9.76 7.85
C THR A 97 5.28 -9.00 8.25
N ASP A 98 5.37 -7.68 8.43
CA ASP A 98 4.25 -6.79 8.70
C ASP A 98 3.58 -6.32 7.39
N SER A 99 2.38 -5.73 7.50
CA SER A 99 1.69 -5.14 6.36
C SER A 99 2.05 -3.67 6.18
N ALA A 100 2.12 -3.22 4.93
CA ALA A 100 2.36 -1.82 4.57
C ALA A 100 1.72 -1.51 3.22
N ALA A 101 1.57 -0.23 2.89
CA ALA A 101 1.14 0.20 1.57
C ALA A 101 2.10 -0.30 0.49
N ARG A 102 1.55 -0.62 -0.69
CA ARG A 102 2.34 -0.99 -1.86
C ARG A 102 3.12 0.23 -2.35
N LEU A 103 4.41 0.05 -2.63
CA LEU A 103 5.26 1.09 -3.20
C LEU A 103 5.45 0.90 -4.70
N PHE A 104 5.18 1.94 -5.47
CA PHE A 104 5.71 2.17 -6.82
C PHE A 104 6.67 3.35 -6.77
N PHE A 105 7.69 3.37 -7.62
CA PHE A 105 8.67 4.45 -7.65
C PHE A 105 9.20 4.72 -9.05
N ALA A 106 9.60 5.97 -9.29
CA ALA A 106 10.10 6.43 -10.58
C ALA A 106 11.63 6.50 -10.68
N GLY A 107 12.37 6.46 -9.56
CA GLY A 107 13.79 6.74 -9.57
C GLY A 107 14.09 8.23 -9.61
N ARG A 108 15.26 8.54 -10.15
CA ARG A 108 15.75 9.91 -10.22
C ARG A 108 14.91 10.72 -11.22
N CYS A 109 14.45 11.90 -10.83
CA CYS A 109 13.98 12.89 -11.80
C CYS A 109 15.13 13.23 -12.76
N SER A 110 14.99 12.90 -14.03
CA SER A 110 15.98 13.23 -15.05
C SER A 110 16.10 14.75 -15.16
N PRO A 111 17.31 15.35 -15.04
CA PRO A 111 17.54 16.66 -15.58
C PRO A 111 17.63 16.46 -17.10
N VAL A 112 16.62 16.88 -17.84
CA VAL A 112 16.82 17.19 -19.25
C VAL A 112 17.85 18.31 -19.37
#